data_AF-A0A3E0QHK1-F1
#
_entry.id   AF-A0A3E0QHK1-F1
#
_cell.length_a   1.000
_cell.length_b   1.000
_cell.length_c   1.000
_cell.angle_alpha   90.00
_cell.angle_beta   90.00
_cell.angle_gamma   90.00
#
_symmetry.space_group_name_H-M   'P 1'
#
loop_
_entity.id
_entity.type
_entity.pdbx_description
1 polymer ?
#
loop_
_entity_poly.entity_id
_entity_poly.type
_entity_poly.pdbx_seq_one_letter_code
_entity_poly.pdbx_strand_id
1 'polypeptide(L)'
;MDNLAPETTISVDSIQRSGDLRLNANVHLNWYGSDADGYIDYFNVQVNDEPVGKTRSNDSIFTFVIDAGLDSADVLIQVSAVDHEGLEDPTPAKLWVPLKNAAPSCRIDADEIAPDSAKIVLTLRWDAEDIDGNETIVEAEVRLNNGPWAPIDLGQGLLSFTLNASGTSAAVYQNGFLVDTALAGAAANDTNRVFLRVKDWAGSYSEVDTSSTFYWSAKAADMLVLNSQPAYIGAQYKEWLDSIGDAYDYVQMDAITGIGIPTYWNPSMKLLFEQYERVLLFTDATQFPNNGGTDYLLNILSPSVQSYVQGGGKVLTSAQITSSMDMGAINDVYPVSGSITSTGQARLTNDSSIVPVDTTSGAP
;
A
#
# COMPACT_ATOMS: atom_id res chain seq x y z
N MET A 1 5.19 66.24 13.20
CA MET A 1 5.38 65.37 14.38
C MET A 1 6.48 64.42 14.01
N ASP A 2 7.32 64.05 14.96
CA ASP A 2 8.35 63.04 14.70
C ASP A 2 7.70 61.67 14.81
N ASN A 3 7.98 60.80 13.84
CA ASN A 3 7.46 59.44 13.79
C ASN A 3 7.89 58.65 15.03
N LEU A 4 6.95 57.99 15.69
CA LEU A 4 7.21 57.15 16.86
C LEU A 4 7.40 55.69 16.44
N ALA A 5 8.18 54.94 17.21
CA ALA A 5 8.38 53.52 16.92
C ALA A 5 7.12 52.72 17.25
N PRO A 6 6.78 51.71 16.43
CA PRO A 6 5.70 50.78 16.76
C PRO A 6 6.12 49.85 17.90
N GLU A 7 5.12 49.23 18.54
CA GLU A 7 5.28 48.17 19.54
C GLU A 7 4.71 46.85 19.01
N THR A 8 5.39 45.73 19.31
CA THR A 8 4.98 44.38 18.91
C THR A 8 4.73 43.50 20.13
N THR A 9 3.69 42.67 20.05
CA THR A 9 3.39 41.65 21.05
C THR A 9 3.07 40.32 20.37
N ILE A 10 3.49 39.21 20.98
CA ILE A 10 3.06 37.87 20.59
C ILE A 10 1.91 37.48 21.53
N SER A 11 0.88 36.82 21.01
CA SER A 11 -0.31 36.39 21.77
C SER A 11 -0.01 35.50 22.99
N VAL A 12 1.20 34.95 23.07
CA VAL A 12 1.69 34.09 24.16
C VAL A 12 2.99 34.69 24.69
N ASP A 13 3.00 35.01 25.99
CA ASP A 13 4.17 35.60 26.65
C ASP A 13 5.30 34.57 26.86
N SER A 14 4.96 33.32 27.19
CA SER A 14 5.92 32.23 27.31
C SER A 14 5.25 30.86 27.23
N ILE A 15 5.97 29.87 26.71
CA ILE A 15 5.53 28.49 26.70
C ILE A 15 6.33 27.73 27.77
N GLN A 16 5.74 27.54 28.95
CA GLN A 16 6.37 26.77 30.04
C GLN A 16 6.11 25.28 29.90
N ARG A 17 6.67 24.68 28.85
CA ARG A 17 6.59 23.23 28.61
C ARG A 17 7.99 22.62 28.70
N SER A 18 8.10 21.50 29.40
CA SER A 18 9.36 20.79 29.62
C SER A 18 9.12 19.28 29.63
N GLY A 19 10.19 18.50 29.42
CA GLY A 19 10.11 17.05 29.32
C GLY A 19 9.13 16.61 28.23
N ASP A 20 8.21 15.72 28.57
CA ASP A 20 7.21 15.16 27.63
C ASP A 20 6.10 16.15 27.24
N LEU A 21 5.99 17.29 27.91
CA LEU A 21 4.92 18.26 27.67
C LEU A 21 5.26 19.31 26.60
N ARG A 22 6.46 19.25 26.03
CA ARG A 22 6.98 20.13 24.96
C ARG A 22 6.07 20.06 23.71
N LEU A 23 6.15 21.07 22.85
CA LEU A 23 5.29 21.20 21.67
C LEU A 23 5.78 20.30 20.52
N ASN A 24 4.85 19.93 19.64
CA ASN A 24 5.14 19.24 18.39
C ASN A 24 5.84 20.18 17.39
N ALA A 25 6.41 19.61 16.33
CA ALA A 25 7.20 20.33 15.32
C ALA A 25 6.43 21.43 14.57
N ASN A 26 5.10 21.40 14.61
CA ASN A 26 4.20 22.36 13.97
C ASN A 26 3.57 23.31 15.00
N VAL A 27 3.89 24.61 14.93
CA VAL A 27 3.40 25.62 15.88
C VAL A 27 2.73 26.78 15.15
N HIS A 28 1.46 27.05 15.46
CA HIS A 28 0.73 28.23 14.99
C HIS A 28 0.89 29.38 15.98
N LEU A 29 1.39 30.52 15.51
CA LEU A 29 1.60 31.71 16.32
C LEU A 29 0.83 32.90 15.76
N ASN A 30 0.34 33.73 16.68
CA ASN A 30 -0.34 34.98 16.38
C ASN A 30 0.41 36.13 17.09
N TRP A 31 0.54 37.26 16.42
CA TRP A 31 1.18 38.48 16.91
C TRP A 31 0.38 39.72 16.51
N TYR A 32 0.67 40.83 17.18
CA TYR A 32 0.01 42.11 16.97
C TYR A 32 1.04 43.24 17.01
N GLY A 33 0.85 44.25 16.16
CA GLY A 33 1.60 45.49 16.19
C GLY A 33 0.68 46.67 16.43
N SER A 34 1.15 47.66 17.18
CA SER A 34 0.46 48.93 17.39
C SER A 34 1.41 50.10 17.18
N ASP A 35 0.93 51.10 16.46
CA ASP A 35 1.64 52.35 16.20
C ASP A 35 0.82 53.52 16.76
N ALA A 36 1.48 54.44 17.46
CA ALA A 36 0.82 55.51 18.22
C ALA A 36 0.40 56.68 17.33
N ASP A 37 1.11 56.90 16.22
CA ASP A 37 0.91 57.99 15.28
C ASP A 37 0.63 57.54 13.85
N GLY A 38 0.55 56.23 13.61
CA GLY A 38 0.25 55.67 12.29
C GLY A 38 -0.33 54.26 12.30
N TYR A 39 0.16 53.44 11.37
CA TYR A 39 -0.24 52.05 11.18
C TYR A 39 0.96 51.20 10.77
N ILE A 40 0.85 49.89 11.03
CA ILE A 40 1.86 48.90 10.66
C ILE A 40 1.79 48.59 9.17
N ASP A 41 2.93 48.69 8.47
CA ASP A 41 3.01 48.30 7.06
C ASP A 41 3.29 46.79 6.91
N TYR A 42 4.21 46.24 7.71
CA TYR A 42 4.55 44.82 7.75
C TYR A 42 5.25 44.40 9.04
N PHE A 43 5.47 43.10 9.20
CA PHE A 43 6.24 42.49 10.27
C PHE A 43 7.51 41.83 9.72
N ASN A 44 8.61 42.00 10.45
CA ASN A 44 9.81 41.20 10.34
C ASN A 44 9.67 39.99 11.28
N VAL A 45 9.90 38.80 10.76
CA VAL A 45 9.85 37.54 11.51
C VAL A 45 11.19 36.85 11.36
N GLN A 46 11.82 36.53 12.48
CA GLN A 46 13.10 35.82 12.52
C GLN A 46 12.97 34.56 13.39
N VAL A 47 13.54 33.46 12.91
CA VAL A 47 13.61 32.18 13.62
C VAL A 47 15.08 31.88 13.91
N ASN A 48 15.47 31.84 15.17
CA ASN A 48 16.87 31.76 15.60
C ASN A 48 17.73 32.80 14.87
N ASP A 49 18.79 32.36 14.18
CA ASP A 49 19.70 33.19 13.40
C ASP A 49 19.43 33.14 11.88
N GLU A 50 18.28 32.59 11.46
CA GLU A 50 17.88 32.54 10.05
C GLU A 50 17.63 33.95 9.48
N PRO A 51 17.68 34.12 8.14
CA PRO A 51 17.33 35.38 7.50
C PRO A 51 15.92 35.86 7.86
N VAL A 52 15.80 37.18 8.09
CA VAL A 52 14.53 37.81 8.45
C VAL A 52 13.53 37.71 7.30
N GLY A 53 12.40 37.06 7.55
CA GLY A 53 11.24 37.04 6.67
C GLY A 53 10.36 38.27 6.84
N LYS A 54 9.69 38.71 5.77
CA LYS A 54 8.72 39.82 5.82
C LYS A 54 7.32 39.31 5.55
N THR A 55 6.35 39.71 6.37
CA THR A 55 4.95 39.34 6.18
C THR A 55 4.02 40.48 6.58
N ARG A 56 2.86 40.56 5.93
CA ARG A 56 1.76 41.46 6.33
C ARG A 56 0.71 40.74 7.18
N SER A 57 0.84 39.42 7.38
CA SER A 57 -0.07 38.67 8.24
C SER A 57 0.26 38.89 9.71
N ASN A 58 -0.76 38.72 10.55
CA ASN A 58 -0.64 38.73 12.01
C ASN A 58 -0.43 37.32 12.58
N ASP A 59 -0.28 36.32 11.73
CA ASP A 59 -0.11 34.93 12.12
C ASP A 59 0.72 34.14 11.09
N SER A 60 1.28 33.02 11.54
CA SER A 60 1.90 32.02 10.68
C SER A 60 2.02 30.67 11.38
N ILE A 61 2.06 29.59 10.58
CA ILE A 61 2.38 28.24 11.03
C ILE A 61 3.86 28.01 10.73
N PHE A 62 4.61 27.66 11.77
CA PHE A 62 6.01 27.30 11.65
C PHE A 62 6.17 25.79 11.79
N THR A 63 6.88 25.19 10.85
CA THR A 63 7.31 23.78 10.91
C THR A 63 8.81 23.76 11.18
N PHE A 64 9.21 23.12 12.27
CA PHE A 64 10.60 23.10 12.71
C PHE A 64 11.21 21.71 12.51
N VAL A 65 12.39 21.68 11.91
CA VAL A 65 13.19 20.46 11.82
C VAL A 65 14.01 20.34 13.10
N ILE A 66 13.88 19.22 13.81
CA ILE A 66 14.77 18.87 14.92
C ILE A 66 15.95 18.11 14.32
N ASP A 67 17.18 18.55 14.65
CA ASP A 67 18.39 17.93 14.11
C ASP A 67 18.42 16.43 14.42
N ALA A 68 18.89 15.64 13.44
CA ALA A 68 18.93 14.19 13.56
C ALA A 68 19.70 13.74 14.81
N GLY A 69 19.05 12.88 15.62
CA GLY A 69 19.56 12.37 16.89
C GLY A 69 19.23 13.24 18.11
N LEU A 70 18.55 14.37 17.94
CA LEU A 70 17.97 15.14 19.03
C LEU A 70 16.48 14.79 19.17
N ASP A 71 16.01 14.66 20.40
CA ASP A 71 14.59 14.44 20.71
C ASP A 71 13.86 15.76 21.06
N SER A 72 14.60 16.87 21.14
CA SER A 72 14.10 18.16 21.58
C SER A 72 14.95 19.31 21.04
N ALA A 73 14.29 20.44 20.77
CA ALA A 73 14.94 21.68 20.35
C ALA A 73 14.24 22.89 20.98
N ASP A 74 14.98 23.92 21.37
CA ASP A 74 14.42 25.21 21.79
C ASP A 74 14.62 26.21 20.64
N VAL A 75 13.51 26.73 20.11
CA VAL A 75 13.54 27.68 19.00
C VAL A 75 13.15 29.07 19.50
N LEU A 76 13.96 30.07 19.18
CA LEU A 76 13.65 31.47 19.44
C LEU A 76 12.95 32.08 18.23
N ILE A 77 11.77 32.64 18.43
CA ILE A 77 11.06 33.40 17.41
C ILE A 77 11.02 34.86 17.84
N GLN A 78 11.41 35.73 16.91
CA GLN A 78 11.40 37.17 17.09
C GLN A 78 10.49 37.82 16.06
N VAL A 79 9.60 38.69 16.51
CA VAL A 79 8.72 39.46 15.64
C VAL A 79 8.86 40.95 15.97
N SER A 80 9.09 41.77 14.96
CA SER A 80 9.11 43.23 15.06
C SER A 80 8.20 43.85 13.99
N ALA A 81 7.35 44.76 14.40
CA ALA A 81 6.51 45.54 13.50
C ALA A 81 7.33 46.67 12.86
N VAL A 82 7.02 46.98 11.60
CA VAL A 82 7.56 48.11 10.86
C VAL A 82 6.40 48.99 10.42
N ASP A 83 6.48 50.28 10.77
CA ASP A 83 5.43 51.25 10.44
C ASP A 83 5.47 51.69 8.96
N HIS A 84 4.48 52.50 8.60
CA HIS A 84 4.33 53.06 7.26
C HIS A 84 5.42 54.07 6.83
N GLU A 85 6.21 54.61 7.77
CA GLU A 85 7.33 55.51 7.51
C GLU A 85 8.69 54.80 7.56
N GLY A 86 8.69 53.49 7.86
CA GLY A 86 9.85 52.60 7.85
C GLY A 86 10.59 52.49 9.18
N LEU A 87 10.03 52.96 10.29
CA LEU A 87 10.59 52.73 11.62
C LEU A 87 10.20 51.34 12.12
N GLU A 88 11.16 50.66 12.72
CA GLU A 88 10.99 49.31 13.27
C GLU A 88 10.91 49.36 14.80
N ASP A 89 10.14 48.44 15.38
CA ASP A 89 10.08 48.22 16.81
C ASP A 89 11.49 47.94 17.40
N PRO A 90 12.02 48.80 18.29
CA PRO A 90 13.34 48.63 18.89
C PRO A 90 13.40 47.48 19.91
N THR A 91 12.24 46.94 20.30
CA THR A 91 12.06 45.87 21.28
C THR A 91 11.25 44.72 20.69
N PRO A 92 11.81 43.94 19.74
CA PRO A 92 11.11 42.83 19.12
C PRO A 92 10.51 41.88 20.17
N ALA A 93 9.28 41.46 19.95
CA ALA A 93 8.64 40.44 20.75
C ALA A 93 9.38 39.12 20.58
N LYS A 94 9.71 38.44 21.68
CA LYS A 94 10.49 37.20 21.68
C LYS A 94 9.69 36.08 22.32
N LEU A 95 9.67 34.92 21.68
CA LEU A 95 9.08 33.71 22.21
C LEU A 95 10.04 32.53 22.06
N TRP A 96 10.35 31.88 23.18
CA TRP A 96 11.01 30.57 23.16
C TRP A 96 9.95 29.47 23.02
N VAL A 97 10.12 28.64 22.00
CA VAL A 97 9.26 27.52 21.67
C VAL A 97 10.01 26.22 21.97
N PRO A 98 9.68 25.54 23.09
CA PRO A 98 10.29 24.26 23.42
C PRO A 98 9.62 23.13 22.64
N LEU A 99 10.32 22.58 21.66
CA LEU A 99 9.87 21.49 20.81
C LEU A 99 10.37 20.14 21.31
N LYS A 100 9.58 19.09 21.07
CA LYS A 100 9.94 17.69 21.27
C LYS A 100 9.43 16.88 20.08
N ASN A 101 10.33 16.09 19.50
CA ASN A 101 9.99 15.18 18.43
C ASN A 101 9.12 14.04 18.98
N ALA A 102 8.05 13.72 18.28
CA ALA A 102 7.28 12.52 18.49
C ALA A 102 7.72 11.47 17.47
N ALA A 103 7.91 10.23 17.91
CA ALA A 103 8.20 9.16 16.98
C ALA A 103 6.96 8.88 16.11
N PRO A 104 7.14 8.58 14.82
CA PRO A 104 6.04 8.24 13.94
C PRO A 104 5.40 6.90 14.33
N SER A 105 4.26 6.60 13.70
CA SER A 105 3.59 5.31 13.80
C SER A 105 3.32 4.75 12.42
N CYS A 106 3.28 3.42 12.31
CA CYS A 106 2.94 2.72 11.08
C CYS A 106 2.02 1.55 11.37
N ARG A 107 1.27 1.14 10.34
CA ARG A 107 0.34 0.04 10.43
C ARG A 107 0.29 -0.76 9.14
N ILE A 108 0.36 -2.08 9.28
CA ILE A 108 0.09 -3.10 8.29
C ILE A 108 -1.38 -3.50 8.45
N ASP A 109 -2.02 -3.84 7.33
CA ASP A 109 -3.43 -4.26 7.29
C ASP A 109 -4.37 -3.13 7.75
N ALA A 110 -4.21 -1.98 7.08
CA ALA A 110 -5.04 -0.78 7.26
C ALA A 110 -6.56 -1.04 7.25
N ASP A 111 -6.94 -2.15 6.61
CA ASP A 111 -8.32 -2.57 6.36
C ASP A 111 -8.81 -3.68 7.32
N GLU A 112 -8.04 -4.08 8.36
CA GLU A 112 -8.34 -5.16 9.33
C GLU A 112 -8.61 -6.54 8.70
N ILE A 113 -8.16 -6.77 7.47
CA ILE A 113 -8.29 -8.06 6.80
C ILE A 113 -7.04 -8.88 7.12
N ALA A 114 -7.22 -10.06 7.72
CA ALA A 114 -6.09 -10.96 7.94
C ALA A 114 -5.43 -11.28 6.58
N PRO A 115 -4.12 -11.04 6.42
CA PRO A 115 -3.42 -11.38 5.20
C PRO A 115 -3.50 -12.89 4.95
N ASP A 116 -4.19 -13.29 3.89
CA ASP A 116 -4.10 -14.65 3.34
C ASP A 116 -3.29 -14.60 2.05
N SER A 117 -2.35 -15.54 1.93
CA SER A 117 -1.43 -15.60 0.81
C SER A 117 -1.99 -16.46 -0.31
N ALA A 118 -1.90 -15.98 -1.55
CA ALA A 118 -2.14 -16.77 -2.75
C ALA A 118 -0.95 -17.72 -3.01
N LYS A 119 -0.85 -18.81 -2.25
CA LYS A 119 0.17 -19.88 -2.36
C LYS A 119 1.62 -19.45 -2.14
N ILE A 120 2.16 -18.64 -3.05
CA ILE A 120 3.51 -18.06 -3.04
C ILE A 120 3.49 -16.53 -3.07
N VAL A 121 2.31 -15.90 -3.12
CA VAL A 121 2.16 -14.45 -3.18
C VAL A 121 1.45 -13.93 -1.95
N LEU A 122 1.94 -12.85 -1.37
CA LEU A 122 1.23 -12.07 -0.35
C LEU A 122 1.05 -10.65 -0.88
N THR A 123 -0.11 -10.04 -0.64
CA THR A 123 -0.32 -8.61 -0.84
C THR A 123 -0.94 -8.03 0.42
N LEU A 124 -0.42 -6.89 0.86
CA LEU A 124 -0.90 -6.17 2.04
C LEU A 124 -0.90 -4.67 1.77
N ARG A 125 -1.71 -3.94 2.52
CA ARG A 125 -1.69 -2.48 2.57
C ARG A 125 -1.02 -2.03 3.85
N TRP A 126 -0.32 -0.91 3.77
CA TRP A 126 0.25 -0.25 4.92
C TRP A 126 0.03 1.27 4.84
N ASP A 127 0.07 1.90 6.00
CA ASP A 127 -0.02 3.35 6.19
C ASP A 127 0.90 3.78 7.35
N ALA A 128 1.18 5.09 7.41
CA ALA A 128 1.96 5.69 8.48
C ALA A 128 1.49 7.11 8.76
N GLU A 129 1.58 7.49 10.03
CA GLU A 129 1.14 8.79 10.54
C GLU A 129 2.15 9.32 11.56
N ASP A 130 2.32 10.64 11.56
CA ASP A 130 3.10 11.36 12.55
C ASP A 130 2.31 12.55 13.10
N ILE A 131 2.30 12.70 14.43
CA ILE A 131 1.67 13.83 15.12
C ILE A 131 2.41 15.15 14.86
N ASP A 132 3.69 15.07 14.49
CA ASP A 132 4.48 16.21 14.04
C ASP A 132 4.16 16.60 12.59
N GLY A 133 3.41 15.78 11.85
CA GLY A 133 3.04 15.95 10.45
C GLY A 133 3.57 14.81 9.59
N ASN A 134 2.74 14.20 8.74
CA ASN A 134 3.14 13.02 7.95
C ASN A 134 4.30 13.31 6.98
N GLU A 135 4.49 14.58 6.60
CA GLU A 135 5.63 15.04 5.80
C GLU A 135 6.99 14.90 6.50
N THR A 136 7.00 14.71 7.82
CA THR A 136 8.21 14.50 8.61
C THR A 136 8.75 13.07 8.51
N ILE A 137 7.93 12.12 8.02
CA ILE A 137 8.33 10.73 7.77
C ILE A 137 9.19 10.69 6.50
N VAL A 138 10.43 10.24 6.63
CA VAL A 138 11.43 10.29 5.54
C VAL A 138 11.88 8.91 5.05
N GLU A 139 11.63 7.85 5.81
CA GLU A 139 12.06 6.50 5.46
C GLU A 139 11.04 5.47 5.95
N ALA A 140 10.79 4.45 5.13
CA ALA A 140 10.02 3.28 5.50
C ALA A 140 10.81 2.02 5.15
N GLU A 141 10.79 1.05 6.06
CA GLU A 141 11.52 -0.20 5.91
C GLU A 141 10.62 -1.40 6.19
N VAL A 142 10.84 -2.47 5.45
CA VAL A 142 10.15 -3.75 5.60
C VAL A 142 11.14 -4.89 5.71
N ARG A 143 10.77 -5.95 6.43
CA ARG A 143 11.51 -7.22 6.42
C ARG A 143 10.59 -8.42 6.54
N LEU A 144 11.10 -9.58 6.13
CA LEU A 144 10.46 -10.88 6.32
C LEU A 144 11.11 -11.63 7.46
N ASN A 145 10.30 -12.14 8.40
CA ASN A 145 10.76 -12.94 9.52
C ASN A 145 11.97 -12.30 10.24
N ASN A 146 13.11 -13.00 10.27
CA ASN A 146 14.36 -12.55 10.85
C ASN A 146 15.37 -12.02 9.81
N GLY A 147 14.90 -11.71 8.61
CA GLY A 147 15.70 -11.11 7.55
C GLY A 147 16.14 -9.68 7.85
N PRO A 148 17.00 -9.10 7.00
CA PRO A 148 17.40 -7.70 7.09
C PRO A 148 16.24 -6.77 6.71
N TRP A 149 16.28 -5.54 7.24
CA TRP A 149 15.42 -4.44 6.79
C TRP A 149 15.81 -4.01 5.38
N ALA A 150 14.81 -3.70 4.57
CA ALA A 150 15.00 -3.11 3.24
C ALA A 150 14.04 -1.93 3.05
N PRO A 151 14.46 -0.88 2.33
CA PRO A 151 13.66 0.31 2.13
C PRO A 151 12.47 0.06 1.20
N ILE A 152 11.38 0.79 1.43
CA ILE A 152 10.20 0.87 0.56
C ILE A 152 9.82 2.34 0.32
N ASP A 153 9.09 2.63 -0.75
CA ASP A 153 8.65 4.00 -1.06
C ASP A 153 7.43 4.36 -0.20
N LEU A 154 7.56 5.47 0.54
CA LEU A 154 6.51 6.04 1.39
C LEU A 154 5.21 6.35 0.62
N GLY A 155 5.30 6.64 -0.67
CA GLY A 155 4.14 6.92 -1.52
C GLY A 155 3.35 5.69 -1.95
N GLN A 156 3.85 4.47 -1.68
CA GLN A 156 3.29 3.22 -2.20
C GLN A 156 2.67 2.37 -1.09
N GLY A 157 1.41 2.65 -0.76
CA GLY A 157 0.69 1.96 0.31
C GLY A 157 0.34 0.49 0.05
N LEU A 158 0.50 -0.04 -1.18
CA LEU A 158 0.24 -1.44 -1.50
C LEU A 158 1.54 -2.19 -1.79
N LEU A 159 1.85 -3.18 -0.96
CA LEU A 159 3.03 -4.04 -1.10
C LEU A 159 2.60 -5.43 -1.51
N SER A 160 3.33 -6.04 -2.44
CA SER A 160 3.21 -7.47 -2.72
C SER A 160 4.55 -8.17 -2.70
N PHE A 161 4.55 -9.44 -2.34
CA PHE A 161 5.73 -10.27 -2.19
C PHE A 161 5.52 -11.58 -2.93
N THR A 162 6.46 -11.98 -3.78
CA THR A 162 6.45 -13.31 -4.42
C THR A 162 7.60 -14.15 -3.90
N LEU A 163 7.30 -15.30 -3.33
CA LEU A 163 8.30 -16.26 -2.86
C LEU A 163 9.13 -16.77 -4.06
N ASN A 164 10.44 -16.73 -3.92
CA ASN A 164 11.34 -17.21 -4.95
C ASN A 164 11.38 -18.75 -5.01
N ALA A 165 11.97 -19.30 -6.08
CA ALA A 165 12.07 -20.74 -6.27
C ALA A 165 12.88 -21.48 -5.18
N SER A 166 13.87 -20.82 -4.55
CA SER A 166 14.64 -21.45 -3.46
C SER A 166 13.87 -21.46 -2.13
N GLY A 167 12.78 -20.70 -2.02
CA GLY A 167 11.97 -20.62 -0.82
C GLY A 167 12.58 -19.84 0.34
N THR A 168 13.62 -19.03 0.08
CA THR A 168 14.42 -18.35 1.11
C THR A 168 14.37 -16.83 1.03
N SER A 169 13.83 -16.29 -0.06
CA SER A 169 13.62 -14.85 -0.24
C SER A 169 12.35 -14.57 -1.02
N ALA A 170 11.86 -13.34 -0.96
CA ALA A 170 10.73 -12.89 -1.76
C ALA A 170 11.08 -11.62 -2.54
N ALA A 171 10.65 -11.53 -3.80
CA ALA A 171 10.73 -10.29 -4.56
C ALA A 171 9.66 -9.31 -4.06
N VAL A 172 9.96 -8.01 -4.07
CA VAL A 172 9.05 -6.96 -3.60
C VAL A 172 8.43 -6.21 -4.77
N TYR A 173 7.13 -5.96 -4.68
CA TYR A 173 6.37 -5.18 -5.63
C TYR A 173 5.66 -4.05 -4.90
N GLN A 174 5.65 -2.87 -5.50
CA GLN A 174 5.01 -1.66 -4.96
C GLN A 174 3.97 -1.18 -5.96
N ASN A 175 2.70 -1.11 -5.52
CA ASN A 175 1.54 -0.90 -6.38
C ASN A 175 1.50 -1.83 -7.63
N GLY A 176 1.97 -3.07 -7.45
CA GLY A 176 1.98 -4.09 -8.49
C GLY A 176 3.18 -4.05 -9.46
N PHE A 177 4.14 -3.15 -9.25
CA PHE A 177 5.37 -3.06 -10.05
C PHE A 177 6.55 -3.64 -9.29
N LEU A 178 7.35 -4.48 -9.96
CA LEU A 178 8.56 -5.07 -9.38
C LEU A 178 9.56 -3.97 -9.02
N VAL A 179 10.08 -4.03 -7.80
CA VAL A 179 11.20 -3.20 -7.35
C VAL A 179 12.44 -4.09 -7.27
N ASP A 180 13.61 -3.53 -7.58
CA ASP A 180 14.90 -4.24 -7.51
C ASP A 180 15.32 -4.44 -6.05
N THR A 181 14.50 -5.21 -5.32
CA THR A 181 14.66 -5.52 -3.90
C THR A 181 14.09 -6.91 -3.67
N ALA A 182 14.91 -7.77 -3.08
CA ALA A 182 14.52 -9.08 -2.61
C ALA A 182 14.73 -9.17 -1.10
N LEU A 183 13.68 -9.51 -0.37
CA LEU A 183 13.73 -9.70 1.08
C LEU A 183 14.20 -11.10 1.39
N ALA A 184 15.36 -11.22 2.03
CA ALA A 184 15.81 -12.49 2.60
C ALA A 184 14.99 -12.84 3.86
N GLY A 185 15.02 -14.12 4.24
CA GLY A 185 14.39 -14.60 5.47
C GLY A 185 13.01 -15.21 5.26
N ALA A 186 12.51 -15.27 4.03
CA ALA A 186 11.31 -16.05 3.71
C ALA A 186 11.53 -17.54 4.02
N ALA A 187 10.46 -18.24 4.38
CA ALA A 187 10.46 -19.66 4.65
C ALA A 187 9.35 -20.34 3.84
N ALA A 188 9.72 -21.12 2.83
CA ALA A 188 8.76 -21.93 2.09
C ALA A 188 8.30 -23.15 2.88
N ASN A 189 7.04 -23.53 2.66
CA ASN A 189 6.32 -24.57 3.40
C ASN A 189 6.28 -24.31 4.91
N ASP A 190 6.25 -23.03 5.29
CA ASP A 190 6.22 -22.60 6.68
C ASP A 190 5.43 -21.29 6.82
N THR A 191 5.15 -20.95 8.07
CA THR A 191 4.53 -19.70 8.47
C THR A 191 5.54 -18.55 8.45
N ASN A 192 5.12 -17.44 7.86
CA ASN A 192 5.91 -16.22 7.72
C ASN A 192 5.19 -15.03 8.37
N ARG A 193 5.96 -13.96 8.61
CA ARG A 193 5.48 -12.64 9.03
C ARG A 193 6.22 -11.53 8.30
N VAL A 194 5.51 -10.44 8.03
CA VAL A 194 6.09 -9.18 7.58
C VAL A 194 6.20 -8.24 8.78
N PHE A 195 7.30 -7.51 8.87
CA PHE A 195 7.50 -6.44 9.84
C PHE A 195 7.75 -5.14 9.10
N LEU A 196 7.20 -4.04 9.62
CA LEU A 196 7.35 -2.71 9.04
C LEU A 196 7.70 -1.71 10.14
N ARG A 197 8.52 -0.73 9.78
CA ARG A 197 8.81 0.44 10.61
C ARG A 197 9.04 1.64 9.72
N VAL A 198 8.79 2.82 10.29
CA VAL A 198 9.05 4.10 9.62
C VAL A 198 9.95 4.97 10.49
N LYS A 199 10.54 5.98 9.88
CA LYS A 199 11.49 6.88 10.54
C LYS A 199 11.23 8.32 10.13
N ASP A 200 11.26 9.20 11.12
CA ASP A 200 11.15 10.64 10.92
C ASP A 200 12.49 11.28 10.56
N TRP A 201 12.45 12.57 10.20
CA TRP A 201 13.62 13.37 9.88
C TRP A 201 14.60 13.61 11.04
N ALA A 202 14.13 13.47 12.29
CA ALA A 202 14.93 13.56 13.51
C ALA A 202 15.65 12.23 13.78
N GLY A 203 15.33 11.20 13.00
CA GLY A 203 15.94 9.88 13.03
C GLY A 203 15.29 8.92 14.01
N SER A 204 14.14 9.26 14.59
CA SER A 204 13.41 8.35 15.49
C SER A 204 12.63 7.34 14.66
N TYR A 205 12.71 6.07 15.05
CA TYR A 205 11.90 5.01 14.45
C TYR A 205 10.57 4.87 15.18
N SER A 206 9.53 4.50 14.44
CA SER A 206 8.29 3.99 15.01
C SER A 206 8.53 2.70 15.79
N GLU A 207 7.57 2.35 16.65
CA GLU A 207 7.42 0.95 17.05
C GLU A 207 7.24 0.07 15.81
N VAL A 208 7.76 -1.15 15.88
CA VAL A 208 7.67 -2.10 14.76
C VAL A 208 6.27 -2.67 14.72
N ASP A 209 5.59 -2.49 13.59
CA ASP A 209 4.33 -3.18 13.33
C ASP A 209 4.56 -4.55 12.67
N THR A 210 3.64 -5.48 12.92
CA THR A 210 3.78 -6.89 12.53
C THR A 210 2.50 -7.41 11.89
N SER A 211 2.61 -7.97 10.69
CA SER A 211 1.48 -8.59 10.02
C SER A 211 0.94 -9.79 10.80
N SER A 212 -0.30 -10.19 10.51
CA SER A 212 -0.74 -11.55 10.85
C SER A 212 0.17 -12.59 10.17
N THR A 213 0.16 -13.81 10.71
CA THR A 213 0.90 -14.93 10.13
C THR A 213 0.23 -15.42 8.84
N PHE A 214 1.02 -15.67 7.81
CA PHE A 214 0.58 -16.27 6.55
C PHE A 214 1.48 -17.45 6.18
N TYR A 215 1.01 -18.36 5.31
CA TYR A 215 1.73 -19.57 4.96
C TYR A 215 2.09 -19.59 3.47
N TRP A 216 3.37 -19.61 3.15
CA TRP A 216 3.80 -19.85 1.78
C TRP A 216 4.11 -21.32 1.56
N SER A 217 3.49 -21.91 0.54
CA SER A 217 3.88 -23.24 0.05
C SER A 217 4.83 -23.08 -1.13
N ALA A 218 5.90 -23.88 -1.21
CA ALA A 218 6.83 -23.81 -2.33
C ALA A 218 6.12 -24.01 -3.69
N LYS A 219 6.67 -23.38 -4.74
CA LYS A 219 6.37 -23.74 -6.12
C LYS A 219 7.03 -25.08 -6.43
N ALA A 220 6.24 -26.08 -6.78
CA ALA A 220 6.73 -27.43 -7.09
C ALA A 220 6.69 -27.74 -8.59
N ALA A 221 5.95 -26.97 -9.39
CA ALA A 221 5.77 -27.23 -10.82
C ALA A 221 5.50 -25.95 -11.62
N ASP A 222 5.63 -26.03 -12.94
CA ASP A 222 5.37 -24.91 -13.86
C ASP A 222 3.90 -24.77 -14.28
N MET A 223 3.07 -25.75 -13.93
CA MET A 223 1.61 -25.69 -14.11
C MET A 223 0.93 -25.36 -12.78
N LEU A 224 0.06 -24.35 -12.79
CA LEU A 224 -0.85 -24.03 -11.68
C LEU A 224 -2.27 -24.51 -12.01
N VAL A 225 -2.92 -25.16 -11.06
CA VAL A 225 -4.33 -25.53 -11.11
C VAL A 225 -5.05 -24.76 -10.01
N LEU A 226 -5.96 -23.87 -10.40
CA LEU A 226 -6.92 -23.25 -9.50
C LEU A 226 -8.25 -24.00 -9.59
N ASN A 227 -8.75 -24.47 -8.45
CA ASN A 227 -10.05 -25.11 -8.36
C ASN A 227 -10.97 -24.34 -7.40
N SER A 228 -12.07 -23.82 -7.92
CA SER A 228 -13.13 -23.19 -7.13
C SER A 228 -14.33 -24.10 -6.87
N GLN A 229 -14.36 -25.26 -7.51
CA GLN A 229 -15.40 -26.27 -7.36
C GLN A 229 -15.31 -26.93 -5.98
N PRO A 230 -16.41 -27.53 -5.47
CA PRO A 230 -16.37 -28.34 -4.26
C PRO A 230 -15.25 -29.39 -4.28
N ALA A 231 -14.60 -29.63 -3.15
CA ALA A 231 -13.41 -30.50 -3.06
C ALA A 231 -13.61 -31.91 -3.65
N TYR A 232 -14.82 -32.48 -3.57
CA TYR A 232 -15.14 -33.79 -4.14
C TYR A 232 -15.24 -33.79 -5.69
N ILE A 233 -15.52 -32.64 -6.31
CA ILE A 233 -15.40 -32.44 -7.75
C ILE A 233 -13.93 -32.18 -8.12
N GLY A 234 -13.24 -31.35 -7.34
CA GLY A 234 -11.81 -31.10 -7.49
C GLY A 234 -10.97 -32.39 -7.49
N ALA A 235 -11.33 -33.37 -6.65
CA ALA A 235 -10.69 -34.68 -6.62
C ALA A 235 -10.76 -35.43 -7.96
N GLN A 236 -11.87 -35.34 -8.69
CA GLN A 236 -12.02 -35.99 -10.00
C GLN A 236 -11.12 -35.33 -11.06
N TYR A 237 -11.05 -34.00 -11.07
CA TYR A 237 -10.14 -33.28 -11.95
C TYR A 237 -8.67 -33.66 -11.66
N LYS A 238 -8.30 -33.80 -10.38
CA LYS A 238 -6.97 -34.24 -9.98
C LYS A 238 -6.67 -35.65 -10.49
N GLU A 239 -7.59 -36.61 -10.34
CA GLU A 239 -7.40 -37.97 -10.88
C GLU A 239 -7.10 -37.97 -12.40
N TRP A 240 -7.80 -37.11 -13.16
CA TRP A 240 -7.52 -36.97 -14.59
C TRP A 240 -6.16 -36.33 -14.87
N LEU A 241 -5.81 -35.26 -14.17
CA LEU A 241 -4.50 -34.60 -14.33
C LEU A 241 -3.35 -35.53 -13.92
N ASP A 242 -3.50 -36.27 -12.83
CA ASP A 242 -2.52 -37.24 -12.34
C ASP A 242 -2.28 -38.34 -13.39
N SER A 243 -3.30 -38.74 -14.15
CA SER A 243 -3.17 -39.71 -15.25
C SER A 243 -2.35 -39.22 -16.45
N ILE A 244 -2.25 -37.89 -16.63
CA ILE A 244 -1.40 -37.27 -17.66
C ILE A 244 0.08 -37.35 -17.25
N GLY A 245 0.36 -37.34 -15.94
CA GLY A 245 1.72 -37.44 -15.39
C GLY A 245 2.54 -36.14 -15.46
N ASP A 246 1.91 -35.01 -15.77
CA ASP A 246 2.53 -33.67 -15.74
C ASP A 246 2.39 -33.08 -14.34
N ALA A 247 3.48 -32.54 -13.77
CA ALA A 247 3.48 -32.02 -12.40
C ALA A 247 2.70 -30.69 -12.34
N TYR A 248 1.97 -30.47 -11.24
CA TYR A 248 1.24 -29.24 -11.03
C TYR A 248 1.19 -28.83 -9.57
N ASP A 249 1.10 -27.51 -9.37
CA ASP A 249 0.71 -26.92 -8.11
C ASP A 249 -0.81 -26.74 -8.08
N TYR A 250 -1.43 -27.08 -6.95
CA TYR A 250 -2.88 -27.05 -6.79
C TYR A 250 -3.30 -26.07 -5.70
N VAL A 251 -4.25 -25.19 -6.02
CA VAL A 251 -4.87 -24.28 -5.07
C VAL A 251 -6.37 -24.51 -5.08
N GLN A 252 -6.89 -24.94 -3.94
CA GLN A 252 -8.32 -24.96 -3.68
C GLN A 252 -8.75 -23.56 -3.25
N MET A 253 -9.79 -23.03 -3.89
CA MET A 253 -10.46 -21.79 -3.50
C MET A 253 -11.87 -22.16 -3.01
N ASP A 254 -12.24 -21.71 -1.82
CA ASP A 254 -13.54 -21.99 -1.22
C ASP A 254 -14.20 -20.68 -0.80
N ALA A 255 -15.29 -20.33 -1.50
CA ALA A 255 -16.03 -19.10 -1.26
C ALA A 255 -16.70 -19.04 0.12
N ILE A 256 -16.95 -20.19 0.77
CA ILE A 256 -17.64 -20.26 2.05
C ILE A 256 -16.63 -20.15 3.20
N THR A 257 -15.54 -20.92 3.12
CA THR A 257 -14.54 -20.95 4.19
C THR A 257 -13.48 -19.85 4.06
N GLY A 258 -13.37 -19.23 2.89
CA GLY A 258 -12.32 -18.26 2.58
C GLY A 258 -10.99 -18.90 2.20
N ILE A 259 -10.87 -20.23 2.29
CA ILE A 259 -9.61 -20.93 2.02
C ILE A 259 -9.13 -20.62 0.60
N GLY A 260 -7.87 -20.19 0.49
CA GLY A 260 -7.19 -19.95 -0.78
C GLY A 260 -7.63 -18.69 -1.50
N ILE A 261 -8.45 -17.84 -0.87
CA ILE A 261 -8.83 -16.53 -1.40
C ILE A 261 -7.80 -15.49 -0.93
N PRO A 262 -7.13 -14.77 -1.84
CA PRO A 262 -6.22 -13.71 -1.42
C PRO A 262 -6.99 -12.54 -0.81
N THR A 263 -6.33 -11.82 0.10
CA THR A 263 -6.84 -10.54 0.63
C THR A 263 -7.12 -9.52 -0.48
N TYR A 264 -6.25 -9.46 -1.50
CA TYR A 264 -6.42 -8.62 -2.68
C TYR A 264 -6.39 -9.48 -3.95
N TRP A 265 -7.44 -9.43 -4.77
CA TRP A 265 -7.46 -10.21 -6.02
C TRP A 265 -6.39 -9.76 -7.02
N ASN A 266 -6.26 -8.45 -7.21
CA ASN A 266 -5.26 -7.81 -8.05
C ASN A 266 -4.45 -6.85 -7.17
N PRO A 267 -3.10 -6.95 -7.11
CA PRO A 267 -2.21 -7.70 -8.00
C PRO A 267 -1.92 -9.16 -7.63
N SER A 268 -2.43 -9.72 -6.52
CA SER A 268 -1.96 -11.04 -6.04
C SER A 268 -2.11 -12.16 -7.07
N MET A 269 -3.28 -12.29 -7.72
CA MET A 269 -3.50 -13.36 -8.70
C MET A 269 -2.72 -13.15 -10.00
N LYS A 270 -2.57 -11.90 -10.45
CA LYS A 270 -1.69 -11.56 -11.57
C LYS A 270 -0.27 -12.02 -11.29
N LEU A 271 0.29 -11.59 -10.16
CA LEU A 271 1.67 -11.92 -9.76
C LEU A 271 1.85 -13.42 -9.57
N LEU A 272 0.82 -14.12 -9.06
CA LEU A 272 0.83 -15.58 -8.95
C LEU A 272 0.91 -16.22 -10.33
N PHE A 273 0.03 -15.85 -11.26
CA PHE A 273 0.01 -16.42 -12.62
C PHE A 273 1.32 -16.21 -13.35
N GLU A 274 1.93 -15.05 -13.22
CA GLU A 274 3.23 -14.72 -13.82
C GLU A 274 4.37 -15.63 -13.33
N GLN A 275 4.20 -16.38 -12.22
CA GLN A 275 5.18 -17.38 -11.77
C GLN A 275 5.05 -18.75 -12.47
N TYR A 276 4.02 -18.97 -13.29
CA TYR A 276 3.74 -20.26 -13.93
C TYR A 276 3.69 -20.14 -15.45
N GLU A 277 4.16 -21.19 -16.14
CA GLU A 277 4.11 -21.25 -17.60
C GLU A 277 2.69 -21.53 -18.10
N ARG A 278 1.90 -22.27 -17.32
CA ARG A 278 0.55 -22.71 -17.66
C ARG A 278 -0.38 -22.60 -16.45
N VAL A 279 -1.60 -22.12 -16.68
CA VAL A 279 -2.65 -22.02 -15.66
C VAL A 279 -3.91 -22.76 -16.11
N LEU A 280 -4.41 -23.65 -15.26
CA LEU A 280 -5.69 -24.34 -15.42
C LEU A 280 -6.69 -23.76 -14.41
N LEU A 281 -7.84 -23.34 -14.91
CA LEU A 281 -8.92 -22.78 -14.12
C LEU A 281 -10.10 -23.72 -14.15
N PHE A 282 -10.45 -24.30 -13.00
CA PHE A 282 -11.64 -25.11 -12.82
C PHE A 282 -12.61 -24.37 -11.92
N THR A 283 -13.65 -23.81 -12.53
CA THR A 283 -14.56 -22.89 -11.85
C THR A 283 -16.02 -23.32 -11.98
N ASP A 284 -16.84 -22.95 -11.02
CA ASP A 284 -18.30 -23.09 -11.07
C ASP A 284 -19.00 -21.72 -11.11
N ALA A 285 -20.32 -21.75 -11.07
CA ALA A 285 -21.15 -20.57 -10.91
C ALA A 285 -21.27 -20.14 -9.42
N THR A 286 -20.23 -20.35 -8.61
CA THR A 286 -20.17 -19.82 -7.24
C THR A 286 -19.64 -18.38 -7.28
N GLN A 287 -20.28 -17.50 -6.51
CA GLN A 287 -19.83 -16.12 -6.34
C GLN A 287 -18.84 -16.03 -5.18
N PHE A 288 -17.77 -15.30 -5.40
CA PHE A 288 -16.68 -15.07 -4.46
C PHE A 288 -16.74 -13.63 -3.93
N PRO A 289 -16.35 -13.40 -2.67
CA PRO A 289 -16.22 -12.06 -2.13
C PRO A 289 -15.12 -11.28 -2.89
N ASN A 290 -15.39 -10.01 -3.12
CA ASN A 290 -14.48 -9.04 -3.72
C ASN A 290 -14.68 -7.68 -3.03
N ASN A 291 -13.73 -6.75 -3.17
CA ASN A 291 -13.75 -5.43 -2.53
C ASN A 291 -15.02 -4.60 -2.84
N GLY A 292 -15.74 -4.92 -3.93
CA GLY A 292 -17.01 -4.29 -4.31
C GLY A 292 -18.27 -5.10 -4.02
N GLY A 293 -18.19 -6.22 -3.30
CA GLY A 293 -19.32 -7.12 -3.03
C GLY A 293 -19.00 -8.58 -3.35
N THR A 294 -19.76 -9.18 -4.26
CA THR A 294 -19.54 -10.56 -4.72
C THR A 294 -19.66 -10.65 -6.23
N ASP A 295 -18.82 -11.47 -6.87
CA ASP A 295 -18.88 -11.72 -8.31
C ASP A 295 -18.40 -13.15 -8.62
N TYR A 296 -18.66 -13.63 -9.83
CA TYR A 296 -18.18 -14.94 -10.28
C TYR A 296 -16.66 -14.93 -10.47
N LEU A 297 -16.00 -16.03 -10.10
CA LEU A 297 -14.54 -16.09 -10.08
C LEU A 297 -13.90 -15.76 -11.43
N LEU A 298 -14.51 -16.16 -12.54
CA LEU A 298 -13.99 -15.82 -13.87
C LEU A 298 -13.95 -14.31 -14.12
N ASN A 299 -14.96 -13.56 -13.69
CA ASN A 299 -14.99 -12.10 -13.81
C ASN A 299 -13.94 -11.44 -12.91
N ILE A 300 -13.81 -11.93 -11.67
CA ILE A 300 -12.81 -11.45 -10.71
C ILE A 300 -11.39 -11.66 -11.26
N LEU A 301 -11.13 -12.82 -11.86
CA LEU A 301 -9.83 -13.17 -12.41
C LEU A 301 -9.56 -12.54 -13.78
N SER A 302 -10.57 -12.03 -14.51
CA SER A 302 -10.42 -11.47 -15.85
C SER A 302 -9.23 -10.50 -15.99
N PRO A 303 -9.03 -9.49 -15.11
CA PRO A 303 -7.88 -8.59 -15.24
C PRO A 303 -6.52 -9.31 -15.12
N SER A 304 -6.44 -10.30 -14.22
CA SER A 304 -5.21 -11.07 -13.99
C SER A 304 -4.92 -12.02 -15.16
N VAL A 305 -5.94 -12.71 -15.66
CA VAL A 305 -5.84 -13.60 -16.82
C VAL A 305 -5.49 -12.81 -18.08
N GLN A 306 -6.09 -11.65 -18.29
CA GLN A 306 -5.79 -10.79 -19.43
C GLN A 306 -4.31 -10.39 -19.44
N SER A 307 -3.79 -9.88 -18.32
CA SER A 307 -2.38 -9.51 -18.19
C SER A 307 -1.46 -10.71 -18.44
N TYR A 308 -1.79 -11.87 -17.86
CA TYR A 308 -1.02 -13.11 -18.01
C TYR A 308 -0.94 -13.60 -19.45
N VAL A 309 -2.08 -13.65 -20.16
CA VAL A 309 -2.15 -14.10 -21.56
C VAL A 309 -1.49 -13.09 -22.50
N GLN A 310 -1.62 -11.79 -22.24
CA GLN A 310 -0.88 -10.74 -22.98
C GLN A 310 0.63 -10.87 -22.81
N GLY A 311 1.10 -11.36 -21.65
CA GLY A 311 2.48 -11.72 -21.39
C GLY A 311 2.95 -13.02 -22.05
N GLY A 312 2.08 -13.71 -22.81
CA GLY A 312 2.37 -14.98 -23.49
C GLY A 312 2.00 -16.24 -22.70
N GLY A 313 1.47 -16.08 -21.49
CA GLY A 313 0.99 -17.17 -20.64
C GLY A 313 -0.12 -17.99 -21.30
N LYS A 314 -0.26 -19.25 -20.88
CA LYS A 314 -1.25 -20.19 -21.44
C LYS A 314 -2.28 -20.54 -20.40
N VAL A 315 -3.56 -20.34 -20.73
CA VAL A 315 -4.69 -20.65 -19.85
C VAL A 315 -5.61 -21.68 -20.47
N LEU A 316 -6.03 -22.67 -19.67
CA LEU A 316 -7.14 -23.57 -19.98
C LEU A 316 -8.22 -23.35 -18.93
N THR A 317 -9.48 -23.24 -19.35
CA THR A 317 -10.61 -23.00 -18.45
C THR A 317 -11.69 -24.07 -18.63
N SER A 318 -12.08 -24.72 -17.54
CA SER A 318 -13.31 -25.51 -17.44
C SER A 318 -14.22 -24.80 -16.45
N ALA A 319 -15.37 -24.32 -16.93
CA ALA A 319 -16.24 -23.48 -16.13
C ALA A 319 -17.72 -23.84 -16.28
N GLN A 320 -18.48 -23.72 -15.20
CA GLN A 320 -19.92 -23.64 -15.29
C GLN A 320 -20.35 -22.19 -15.57
N ILE A 321 -21.04 -21.97 -16.69
CA ILE A 321 -21.61 -20.67 -17.05
C ILE A 321 -23.12 -20.69 -16.78
N THR A 322 -23.64 -19.60 -16.24
CA THR A 322 -25.07 -19.43 -15.90
C THR A 322 -25.63 -18.17 -16.57
N SER A 323 -26.95 -18.13 -16.79
CA SER A 323 -27.62 -17.01 -17.46
C SER A 323 -27.59 -15.69 -16.70
N SER A 324 -27.17 -15.70 -15.43
CA SER A 324 -27.03 -14.51 -14.57
C SER A 324 -25.59 -14.00 -14.50
N MET A 325 -24.64 -14.69 -15.12
CA MET A 325 -23.24 -14.26 -15.16
C MET A 325 -23.09 -13.16 -16.21
N ASP A 326 -22.43 -12.07 -15.85
CA ASP A 326 -22.03 -11.06 -16.83
C ASP A 326 -20.97 -11.66 -17.75
N MET A 327 -21.24 -11.64 -19.06
CA MET A 327 -20.39 -12.24 -20.08
C MET A 327 -19.43 -11.26 -20.71
N GLY A 328 -19.49 -9.95 -20.39
CA GLY A 328 -18.62 -8.94 -20.99
C GLY A 328 -17.14 -9.26 -20.80
N ALA A 329 -16.70 -9.32 -19.54
CA ALA A 329 -15.30 -9.62 -19.21
C ALA A 329 -14.87 -11.03 -19.64
N ILE A 330 -15.80 -11.97 -19.74
CA ILE A 330 -15.49 -13.35 -20.12
C ILE A 330 -15.25 -13.46 -21.63
N ASN A 331 -16.12 -12.83 -22.44
CA ASN A 331 -16.00 -12.82 -23.90
C ASN A 331 -14.74 -12.07 -24.37
N ASP A 332 -14.26 -11.09 -23.60
CA ASP A 332 -13.10 -10.29 -23.97
C ASP A 332 -11.75 -10.95 -23.60
N VAL A 333 -11.72 -11.74 -22.53
CA VAL A 333 -10.46 -12.24 -21.95
C VAL A 333 -10.22 -13.72 -22.21
N TYR A 334 -11.26 -14.54 -22.15
CA TYR A 334 -11.16 -16.00 -22.31
C TYR A 334 -11.41 -16.38 -23.77
N PRO A 335 -10.98 -17.57 -24.22
CA PRO A 335 -11.16 -18.02 -25.61
C PRO A 335 -12.61 -18.38 -25.93
N VAL A 336 -13.50 -17.38 -25.94
CA VAL A 336 -14.93 -17.47 -26.21
C VAL A 336 -15.27 -16.52 -27.35
N SER A 337 -15.83 -17.02 -28.46
CA SER A 337 -16.17 -16.19 -29.62
C SER A 337 -17.48 -15.41 -29.47
N GLY A 338 -18.24 -15.68 -28.41
CA GLY A 338 -19.50 -15.01 -28.06
C GLY A 338 -20.41 -15.90 -27.21
N SER A 339 -21.44 -15.27 -26.63
CA SER A 339 -22.41 -15.90 -25.73
C SER A 339 -23.84 -15.74 -26.25
N ILE A 340 -24.66 -16.78 -26.13
CA ILE A 340 -26.10 -16.75 -26.45
C ILE A 340 -26.88 -17.25 -25.23
N THR A 341 -27.92 -16.53 -24.83
CA THR A 341 -28.82 -16.94 -23.75
C THR A 341 -30.06 -17.62 -24.33
N SER A 342 -30.34 -18.85 -23.91
CA SER A 342 -31.55 -19.58 -24.30
C SER A 342 -32.20 -20.26 -23.09
N THR A 343 -33.48 -20.65 -23.23
CA THR A 343 -34.16 -21.44 -22.20
C THR A 343 -33.81 -22.92 -22.39
N GLY A 344 -33.23 -23.55 -21.35
CA GLY A 344 -32.86 -24.96 -21.38
C GLY A 344 -31.42 -25.23 -20.90
N GLN A 345 -30.90 -26.42 -21.19
CA GLN A 345 -29.51 -26.79 -20.90
C GLN A 345 -28.74 -26.98 -22.22
N ALA A 346 -27.54 -26.41 -22.31
CA ALA A 346 -26.60 -26.78 -23.36
C ALA A 346 -26.12 -28.22 -23.12
N ARG A 347 -26.25 -29.09 -24.13
CA ARG A 347 -25.83 -30.49 -24.06
C ARG A 347 -25.04 -30.84 -25.30
N LEU A 348 -23.88 -31.46 -25.12
CA LEU A 348 -23.24 -32.23 -26.17
C LEU A 348 -24.03 -33.54 -26.31
N THR A 349 -24.69 -33.73 -27.44
CA THR A 349 -25.39 -34.98 -27.76
C THR A 349 -24.41 -36.00 -28.35
N ASN A 350 -24.81 -37.28 -28.46
CA ASN A 350 -23.92 -38.36 -28.92
C ASN A 350 -23.36 -38.15 -30.34
N ASP A 351 -23.92 -37.25 -31.12
CA ASP A 351 -23.48 -36.83 -32.46
C ASP A 351 -22.66 -35.52 -32.46
N SER A 352 -22.43 -34.92 -31.29
CA SER A 352 -21.57 -33.75 -31.13
C SER A 352 -20.10 -34.18 -31.04
N SER A 353 -19.20 -33.40 -31.64
CA SER A 353 -17.74 -33.57 -31.50
C SER A 353 -17.08 -32.28 -31.02
N ILE A 354 -16.09 -32.41 -30.14
CA ILE A 354 -15.18 -31.33 -29.80
C ILE A 354 -14.07 -31.36 -30.83
N VAL A 355 -14.00 -30.32 -31.67
CA VAL A 355 -12.97 -30.19 -32.71
C VAL A 355 -12.13 -28.95 -32.44
N PRO A 356 -10.80 -29.02 -32.66
CA PRO A 356 -9.95 -27.84 -32.56
C PRO A 356 -10.35 -26.81 -33.61
N VAL A 357 -10.55 -25.56 -33.19
CA VAL A 357 -10.90 -24.45 -34.09
C VAL A 357 -9.66 -23.98 -34.88
N ASP A 358 -8.46 -24.18 -34.34
CA ASP A 358 -7.19 -23.92 -35.01
C ASP A 358 -6.32 -25.19 -34.98
N THR A 359 -6.00 -25.74 -36.14
CA THR A 359 -5.11 -26.90 -36.32
C THR A 359 -3.69 -26.50 -36.74
N THR A 360 -3.43 -25.19 -36.87
CA THR A 360 -2.18 -24.63 -37.41
C THR A 360 -1.30 -23.97 -36.36
N SER A 361 -1.79 -23.77 -35.14
CA SER A 361 -0.95 -23.39 -34.01
C SER A 361 -0.11 -24.60 -33.58
N GLY A 362 1.07 -24.74 -34.18
CA GLY A 362 2.17 -25.41 -33.50
C GLY A 362 2.43 -24.60 -32.23
N ALA A 363 2.05 -25.15 -31.08
CA ALA A 363 2.57 -24.65 -29.81
C ALA A 363 4.11 -24.65 -29.91
N PRO A 364 4.79 -23.56 -29.53
CA PRO A 364 6.24 -23.61 -29.34
C PRO A 364 6.61 -24.62 -28.25
#